data_AF-A0A935VW77-F1
#
_entry.id   AF-A0A935VW77-F1
#
_cell.length_a   1.000
_cell.length_b   1.000
_cell.length_c   1.000
_cell.angle_alpha   90.00
_cell.angle_beta   90.00
_cell.angle_gamma   90.00
#
_symmetry.space_group_name_H-M   'P 1'
#
loop_
_entity.id
_entity.type
_entity.pdbx_description
1 polymer ?
#
loop_
_entity_poly.entity_id
_entity_poly.type
_entity_poly.pdbx_seq_one_letter_code
_entity_poly.pdbx_strand_id
1 'polypeptide(L)'
;MDLNQQRQELKRLGERKKSKAQGKLFTEMEDDEFETVFGVGGVPSAASTTLDRVHQTMLLFGAGRGEAVKRFLVDDGIGNDERFWRLADNLSKLYPSGSEEKRWVDGVLARKKGLGF
;
A
#
# COMPACT_ATOMS: atom_id res chain seq x y z
N MET A 1 -19.97 -21.67 55.67
CA MET A 1 -19.11 -21.03 54.66
C MET A 1 -20.02 -20.65 53.51
N ASP A 2 -20.14 -19.35 53.25
CA ASP A 2 -21.19 -18.76 52.40
C ASP A 2 -20.85 -18.92 50.91
N LEU A 3 -21.74 -19.55 50.11
CA LEU A 3 -21.51 -19.79 48.67
C LEU A 3 -21.36 -18.49 47.86
N ASN A 4 -21.87 -17.37 48.38
CA ASN A 4 -21.66 -16.05 47.76
C ASN A 4 -20.24 -15.53 47.95
N GLN A 5 -19.51 -16.04 48.93
CA GLN A 5 -18.11 -15.67 49.19
C GLN A 5 -17.16 -16.43 48.25
N GLN A 6 -17.46 -17.71 47.94
CA GLN A 6 -16.71 -18.49 46.94
C GLN A 6 -16.87 -17.96 45.50
N ARG A 7 -18.05 -17.41 45.17
CA ARG A 7 -18.26 -16.74 43.87
C ARG A 7 -17.46 -15.44 43.72
N GLN A 8 -17.16 -14.76 44.82
CA GLN A 8 -16.31 -13.56 44.81
C GLN A 8 -14.82 -13.92 44.69
N GLU A 9 -14.37 -15.04 45.24
CA GLU A 9 -12.99 -15.52 45.09
C GLU A 9 -12.66 -15.97 43.66
N LEU A 10 -13.57 -16.66 42.97
CA LEU A 10 -13.35 -17.11 41.59
C LEU A 10 -13.29 -15.95 40.56
N LYS A 11 -13.82 -14.76 40.90
CA LYS A 11 -13.68 -13.56 40.07
C LYS A 11 -12.29 -12.93 40.14
N ARG A 12 -11.49 -13.26 41.16
CA ARG A 12 -10.12 -12.71 41.33
C ARG A 12 -9.04 -13.50 40.57
N LEU A 13 -9.34 -14.72 40.11
CA LEU A 13 -8.40 -15.52 39.30
C LEU A 13 -8.47 -15.23 37.78
N GLY A 14 -9.18 -14.16 37.38
CA GLY A 14 -9.49 -13.85 35.99
C GLY A 14 -8.77 -12.62 35.40
N GLU A 15 -7.72 -12.11 36.03
CA GLU A 15 -6.96 -10.99 35.48
C GLU A 15 -5.94 -11.46 34.44
N ARG A 16 -6.43 -11.64 33.21
CA ARG A 16 -5.61 -11.74 32.00
C ARG A 16 -4.74 -10.49 31.88
N LYS A 17 -3.45 -10.58 32.25
CA LYS A 17 -2.44 -9.64 31.80
C LYS A 17 -2.33 -9.74 30.28
N LYS A 18 -2.99 -8.83 29.57
CA LYS A 18 -2.68 -8.55 28.17
C LYS A 18 -1.28 -7.94 28.14
N SER A 19 -0.27 -8.75 27.85
CA SER A 19 1.05 -8.25 27.45
C SER A 19 0.88 -7.52 26.12
N LYS A 20 0.59 -6.21 26.22
CA LYS A 20 0.79 -5.30 25.11
C LYS A 20 2.30 -5.24 24.84
N ALA A 21 2.64 -5.17 23.56
CA ALA A 21 3.96 -4.81 23.01
C ALA A 21 4.95 -5.94 22.64
N GLN A 22 4.48 -7.02 22.02
CA GLN A 22 5.33 -7.84 21.12
C GLN A 22 4.72 -7.98 19.71
N GLY A 23 4.16 -6.90 19.19
CA GLY A 23 3.59 -6.86 17.83
C GLY A 23 3.66 -5.48 17.21
N LYS A 24 4.74 -4.74 17.48
CA LYS A 24 4.98 -3.41 16.90
C LYS A 24 6.40 -3.22 16.34
N LEU A 25 7.23 -4.27 16.34
CA LEU A 25 8.60 -4.16 15.83
C LEU A 25 8.66 -4.41 14.31
N PHE A 26 7.79 -5.27 13.78
CA PHE A 26 7.73 -5.57 12.35
C PHE A 26 6.75 -4.69 11.58
N THR A 27 5.83 -4.00 12.27
CA THR A 27 4.85 -3.09 11.63
C THR A 27 5.47 -1.76 11.20
N GLU A 28 6.65 -1.40 11.73
CA GLU A 28 7.30 -0.11 11.46
C GLU A 28 8.51 -0.26 10.50
N MET A 29 9.04 -1.48 10.30
CA MET A 29 10.17 -1.72 9.37
C MET A 29 9.74 -2.04 7.94
N GLU A 30 8.56 -2.64 7.73
CA GLU A 30 8.11 -2.98 6.36
C GLU A 30 7.69 -1.75 5.55
N ASP A 31 7.23 -0.67 6.21
CA ASP A 31 6.86 0.56 5.53
C ASP A 31 8.10 1.35 5.07
N ASP A 32 9.11 1.48 5.93
CA ASP A 32 10.33 2.29 5.69
C ASP A 32 11.35 1.66 4.72
N GLU A 33 11.50 0.33 4.64
CA GLU A 33 12.59 -0.25 3.81
C GLU A 33 12.30 -0.23 2.30
N PHE A 34 11.03 -0.33 1.88
CA PHE A 34 10.66 -0.06 0.48
C PHE A 34 10.46 1.44 0.22
N GLU A 35 10.09 2.23 1.24
CA GLU A 35 10.17 3.69 1.12
C GLU A 35 11.61 4.12 0.85
N THR A 36 12.64 3.48 1.42
CA THR A 36 14.05 3.86 1.22
C THR A 36 14.71 3.29 -0.04
N VAL A 37 14.20 2.19 -0.62
CA VAL A 37 14.72 1.65 -1.90
C VAL A 37 14.22 2.48 -3.11
N PHE A 38 13.06 3.14 -3.00
CA PHE A 38 12.48 3.96 -4.08
C PHE A 38 12.16 5.42 -3.69
N GLY A 39 12.40 5.82 -2.45
CA GLY A 39 12.19 7.16 -1.91
C GLY A 39 13.34 7.59 -1.00
N VAL A 40 13.91 8.75 -1.30
CA VAL A 40 14.91 9.45 -0.44
C VAL A 40 16.27 8.75 -0.31
N GLY A 41 17.06 8.78 -1.39
CA GLY A 41 18.48 8.41 -1.29
C GLY A 41 19.32 8.45 -2.58
N GLY A 42 18.70 8.63 -3.74
CA GLY A 42 19.45 8.69 -5.00
C GLY A 42 18.62 8.43 -6.25
N VAL A 43 17.36 8.85 -6.28
CA VAL A 43 16.55 8.80 -7.51
C VAL A 43 16.97 9.99 -8.37
N PRO A 44 17.41 9.79 -9.63
CA PRO A 44 17.71 10.91 -10.52
C PRO A 44 16.42 11.71 -10.71
N SER A 45 16.38 12.91 -10.12
CA SER A 45 15.37 13.97 -10.32
C SER A 45 14.02 13.45 -10.85
N ALA A 46 13.15 12.97 -9.96
CA ALA A 46 11.74 12.69 -10.22
C ALA A 46 11.46 11.94 -11.55
N ALA A 47 11.44 10.59 -11.54
CA ALA A 47 10.87 9.74 -12.59
C ALA A 47 10.79 10.45 -13.97
N SER A 48 11.95 10.66 -14.59
CA SER A 48 12.11 11.70 -15.64
C SER A 48 11.15 11.52 -16.81
N THR A 49 10.76 10.27 -17.09
CA THR A 49 9.83 9.93 -18.15
C THR A 49 8.46 9.52 -17.63
N THR A 50 7.43 9.65 -18.48
CA THR A 50 6.09 9.15 -18.19
C THR A 50 6.08 7.63 -17.98
N LEU A 51 7.00 6.89 -18.62
CA LEU A 51 7.14 5.44 -18.42
C LEU A 51 7.60 5.11 -17.00
N ASP A 52 8.60 5.83 -16.49
CA ASP A 52 9.10 5.65 -15.12
C ASP A 52 7.96 5.86 -14.12
N ARG A 53 7.16 6.91 -14.31
CA ARG A 53 6.01 7.19 -13.45
C ARG A 53 4.96 6.07 -13.49
N VAL A 54 4.65 5.54 -14.68
CA VAL A 54 3.71 4.41 -14.80
C VAL A 54 4.27 3.18 -14.08
N HIS A 55 5.54 2.86 -14.29
CA HIS A 55 6.18 1.72 -13.66
C HIS A 55 6.23 1.85 -12.13
N GLN A 56 6.58 3.02 -11.59
CA GLN A 56 6.55 3.28 -10.15
C GLN A 56 5.16 3.05 -9.56
N THR A 57 4.12 3.52 -10.25
CA THR A 57 2.73 3.29 -9.83
C THR A 57 2.36 1.80 -9.86
N MET A 58 2.85 1.05 -10.85
CA MET A 58 2.65 -0.40 -10.95
C MET A 58 3.31 -1.14 -9.79
N LEU A 59 4.54 -0.77 -9.40
CA LEU A 59 5.24 -1.37 -8.27
C LEU A 59 4.52 -1.09 -6.94
N LEU A 60 4.12 0.17 -6.72
CA LEU A 60 3.35 0.55 -5.52
C LEU A 60 2.02 -0.21 -5.43
N PHE A 61 1.36 -0.41 -6.57
CA PHE A 61 0.14 -1.21 -6.65
C PHE A 61 0.39 -2.69 -6.37
N GLY A 62 1.43 -3.27 -6.97
CA GLY A 62 1.82 -4.66 -6.76
C GLY A 62 2.23 -4.96 -5.31
N ALA A 63 2.85 -3.98 -4.63
CA ALA A 63 3.18 -4.04 -3.21
C ALA A 63 1.97 -3.82 -2.27
N GLY A 64 0.75 -3.62 -2.80
CA GLY A 64 -0.45 -3.40 -2.00
C GLY A 64 -0.54 -2.02 -1.34
N ARG A 65 0.34 -1.07 -1.69
CA ARG A 65 0.44 0.26 -1.08
C ARG A 65 -0.54 1.26 -1.72
N GLY A 66 -1.83 1.01 -1.56
CA GLY A 66 -2.90 1.83 -2.14
C GLY A 66 -2.85 3.33 -1.76
N GLU A 67 -2.46 3.64 -0.52
CA GLU A 67 -2.30 5.02 -0.04
C GLU A 67 -1.13 5.73 -0.73
N ALA A 68 0.01 5.05 -0.92
CA ALA A 68 1.15 5.61 -1.65
C ALA A 68 0.81 5.86 -3.12
N VAL A 69 0.06 4.95 -3.76
CA VAL A 69 -0.47 5.16 -5.13
C VAL A 69 -1.34 6.42 -5.19
N LYS A 70 -2.20 6.64 -4.19
CA LYS A 70 -3.06 7.83 -4.14
C LYS A 70 -2.24 9.11 -3.99
N ARG A 71 -1.27 9.14 -3.06
CA ARG A 71 -0.36 10.28 -2.89
C ARG A 71 0.40 10.59 -4.18
N PHE A 72 0.96 9.57 -4.81
CA PHE A 72 1.73 9.70 -6.05
C PHE A 72 0.87 10.20 -7.23
N LEU A 73 -0.39 9.75 -7.36
CA LEU A 73 -1.25 10.18 -8.46
C LEU A 73 -1.89 11.57 -8.21
N VAL A 74 -2.26 11.86 -6.96
CA VAL A 74 -3.01 13.07 -6.61
C VAL A 74 -2.08 14.19 -6.14
N ASP A 75 -1.25 13.93 -5.13
CA ASP A 75 -0.43 14.95 -4.47
C ASP A 75 0.77 15.34 -5.35
N ASP A 76 1.43 14.36 -5.99
CA ASP A 76 2.49 14.65 -6.98
C ASP A 76 1.93 15.06 -8.36
N GLY A 77 0.60 15.02 -8.53
CA GLY A 77 -0.10 15.51 -9.72
C GLY A 77 0.06 14.68 -10.99
N ILE A 78 0.62 13.47 -10.91
CA ILE A 78 0.89 12.60 -12.06
C ILE A 78 -0.40 12.15 -12.76
N GLY A 79 -1.47 11.96 -11.98
CA GLY A 79 -2.79 11.59 -12.49
C GLY A 79 -3.45 12.65 -13.38
N ASN A 80 -2.93 13.90 -13.38
CA ASN A 80 -3.44 14.96 -14.25
C ASN A 80 -2.90 14.88 -15.70
N ASP A 81 -1.80 14.16 -15.94
CA ASP A 81 -1.23 14.04 -17.29
C ASP A 81 -1.95 12.95 -18.09
N GLU A 82 -2.67 13.32 -19.15
CA GLU A 82 -3.34 12.36 -20.04
C GLU A 82 -2.36 11.35 -20.66
N ARG A 83 -1.10 11.75 -20.89
CA ARG A 83 -0.08 10.87 -21.47
C ARG A 83 0.24 9.70 -20.55
N PHE A 84 0.13 9.87 -19.23
CA PHE A 84 0.28 8.79 -18.26
C PHE A 84 -0.78 7.72 -18.49
N TRP A 85 -2.06 8.13 -18.55
CA TRP A 85 -3.17 7.22 -18.73
C TRP A 85 -3.16 6.52 -20.08
N ARG A 86 -2.82 7.25 -21.15
CA ARG A 86 -2.69 6.66 -22.49
C ARG A 86 -1.54 5.65 -22.56
N LEU A 87 -0.42 5.93 -21.90
CA LEU A 87 0.69 4.97 -21.84
C LEU A 87 0.30 3.71 -21.06
N ALA A 88 -0.33 3.87 -19.89
CA ALA A 88 -0.82 2.74 -19.11
C ALA A 88 -1.83 1.87 -19.89
N ASP A 89 -2.77 2.49 -20.63
CA ASP A 89 -3.73 1.78 -21.48
C ASP A 89 -3.04 1.02 -22.63
N ASN A 90 -2.03 1.62 -23.26
CA ASN A 90 -1.24 0.93 -24.28
C ASN A 90 -0.46 -0.27 -23.68
N LEU A 91 0.14 -0.10 -22.50
CA LEU A 91 0.86 -1.18 -21.83
C LEU A 91 -0.06 -2.35 -21.46
N SER A 92 -1.26 -2.08 -20.94
CA SER A 92 -2.28 -3.12 -20.67
C SER A 92 -2.60 -3.99 -21.90
N LYS A 93 -2.68 -3.37 -23.08
CA LYS A 93 -2.93 -4.06 -24.36
C LYS A 93 -1.75 -4.87 -24.86
N LEU A 94 -0.52 -4.46 -24.53
CA LEU A 94 0.70 -5.16 -24.92
C LEU A 94 1.03 -6.35 -24.01
N TYR A 95 0.64 -6.29 -22.73
CA TYR A 95 0.94 -7.38 -21.81
C TYR A 95 0.09 -8.64 -22.08
N PRO A 96 0.72 -9.84 -22.04
CA PRO A 96 0.02 -11.09 -22.25
C PRO A 96 -0.99 -11.35 -21.14
N SER A 97 -2.08 -12.03 -21.50
CA SER A 97 -3.10 -12.43 -20.53
C SER A 97 -2.50 -13.35 -19.47
N GLY A 98 -2.71 -13.02 -18.19
CA GLY A 98 -2.20 -13.78 -17.05
C GLY A 98 -0.88 -13.28 -16.46
N SER A 99 -0.27 -12.22 -17.03
CA SER A 99 0.91 -11.60 -16.43
C SER A 99 0.55 -10.75 -15.21
N GLU A 100 1.47 -10.66 -14.24
CA GLU A 100 1.28 -9.82 -13.05
C GLU A 100 1.31 -8.34 -13.40
N GLU A 101 2.17 -7.95 -14.34
CA GLU A 101 2.28 -6.59 -14.85
C GLU A 101 0.96 -6.13 -15.45
N LYS A 102 0.28 -7.00 -16.22
CA LYS A 102 -1.06 -6.74 -16.74
C LYS A 102 -2.04 -6.47 -15.60
N ARG A 103 -2.05 -7.34 -14.60
CA ARG A 103 -2.92 -7.19 -13.42
C ARG A 103 -2.65 -5.87 -12.69
N TRP A 104 -1.40 -5.47 -12.56
CA TRP A 104 -1.04 -4.22 -11.89
C TRP A 104 -1.46 -2.99 -12.70
N VAL A 105 -1.16 -2.95 -14.01
CA VAL A 105 -1.55 -1.79 -14.84
C VAL A 105 -3.08 -1.67 -14.97
N ASP A 106 -3.80 -2.78 -15.08
CA ASP A 106 -5.27 -2.79 -15.07
C ASP A 106 -5.83 -2.30 -13.73
N GLY A 107 -5.18 -2.67 -12.63
CA GLY A 107 -5.50 -2.16 -11.29
C GLY A 107 -5.28 -0.65 -11.14
N VAL A 108 -4.19 -0.12 -11.70
CA VAL A 108 -3.92 1.32 -11.75
C VAL A 108 -4.95 2.05 -12.62
N LEU A 109 -5.30 1.51 -13.79
CA LEU A 109 -6.34 2.08 -14.66
C LEU A 109 -7.73 2.07 -14.00
N ALA A 110 -8.04 1.05 -13.21
CA ALA A 110 -9.28 1.02 -12.42
C ALA A 110 -9.32 2.14 -11.38
N ARG A 111 -8.16 2.54 -10.82
CA ARG A 111 -8.09 3.67 -9.87
C ARG A 111 -8.36 5.01 -10.52
N LYS A 112 -8.07 5.19 -11.82
CA LYS A 112 -8.44 6.41 -12.56
C LYS A 112 -9.91 6.77 -12.35
N LYS A 113 -10.79 5.80 -12.57
CA LYS A 113 -12.25 5.95 -12.44
C LYS A 113 -12.68 6.24 -11.00
N GLY A 114 -11.99 5.66 -10.01
CA GLY A 114 -12.29 5.86 -8.59
C GLY A 114 -11.78 7.18 -8.01
N LEU A 115 -10.75 7.77 -8.64
CA LEU A 115 -10.16 9.05 -8.22
C LEU A 115 -10.77 10.26 -8.95
N GLY A 116 -11.57 10.04 -10.00
CA GLY A 116 -12.32 11.10 -10.70
C GLY A 116 -11.52 11.85 -11.77
N PHE A 117 -10.47 11.23 -12.32
CA PHE A 117 -9.69 11.73 -13.46
C PHE A 117 -10.26 11.29 -14.81
#